data_AF-A0A7V3HUQ2-F1
#
_entry.id   AF-A0A7V3HUQ2-F1
#
_cell.length_a   1.000
_cell.length_b   1.000
_cell.length_c   1.000
_cell.angle_alpha   90.00
_cell.angle_beta   90.00
_cell.angle_gamma   90.00
#
_symmetry.space_group_name_H-M   'P 1'
#
loop_
_entity.id
_entity.type
_entity.pdbx_description
1 polymer ?
#
loop_
_entity_poly.entity_id
_entity_poly.type
_entity_poly.pdbx_seq_one_letter_code
_entity_poly.pdbx_strand_id
1 'polypeptide(L)'
;RQLKKSLADFKKMQEFLNDTIEDKEIKNLIAFVNMSLDEFISISNKPYSAENGALIVDLSESILEGYNYIVNALTKGKATNKIIDIAGKQRMLSQRIGKYYIAYQAGIKDKNTIVQMKESVKEFDTVLSKLKSNNSKIQKELEQVNKMWNIVYKFYLNIEKGGLPIIVFSTTDDITSKMNRVVAMYVEH
;
A
#
# COMPACT_ATOMS: atom_id res chain seq x y z
N ARG A 1 4.31 -17.19 -6.09
CA ARG A 1 4.96 -16.57 -7.28
C ARG A 1 5.04 -15.05 -7.15
N GLN A 2 3.94 -14.36 -6.79
CA GLN A 2 3.92 -12.89 -6.58
C GLN A 2 4.88 -12.43 -5.48
N LEU A 3 4.85 -13.06 -4.29
CA LEU A 3 5.75 -12.71 -3.17
C LEU A 3 7.24 -12.72 -3.56
N LYS A 4 7.71 -13.78 -4.23
CA LYS A 4 9.12 -13.88 -4.68
C LYS A 4 9.52 -12.72 -5.60
N LYS A 5 8.62 -12.33 -6.51
CA LYS A 5 8.85 -11.20 -7.41
C LYS A 5 8.90 -9.88 -6.61
N SER A 6 7.91 -9.64 -5.75
CA SER A 6 7.86 -8.43 -4.91
C SER A 6 9.11 -8.30 -4.03
N LEU A 7 9.59 -9.39 -3.43
CA LEU A 7 10.82 -9.38 -2.62
C LEU A 7 12.07 -9.05 -3.46
N ALA A 8 12.14 -9.55 -4.70
CA ALA A 8 13.24 -9.20 -5.60
C ALA A 8 13.20 -7.72 -5.99
N ASP A 9 12.01 -7.18 -6.25
CA ASP A 9 11.82 -5.76 -6.56
C ASP A 9 12.17 -4.87 -5.35
N PHE A 10 11.81 -5.28 -4.14
CA PHE A 10 12.20 -4.61 -2.90
C PHE A 10 13.72 -4.57 -2.71
N LYS A 11 14.42 -5.70 -2.89
CA LYS A 11 15.88 -5.75 -2.75
C LYS A 11 16.59 -4.80 -3.71
N LYS A 12 16.17 -4.78 -4.98
CA LYS A 12 16.70 -3.84 -5.98
C LYS A 12 16.47 -2.38 -5.58
N MET A 13 15.29 -2.08 -5.05
CA MET A 13 14.97 -0.74 -4.56
C MET A 13 15.87 -0.36 -3.36
N GLN A 14 16.09 -1.28 -2.43
CA GLN A 14 16.96 -1.05 -1.27
C GLN A 14 18.41 -0.79 -1.67
N GLU A 15 18.96 -1.60 -2.58
CA GLU A 15 20.31 -1.40 -3.15
C GLU A 15 20.40 0.00 -3.77
N PHE A 16 19.46 0.35 -4.64
CA PHE A 16 19.41 1.67 -5.26
C PHE A 16 19.34 2.82 -4.23
N LEU A 17 18.47 2.72 -3.23
CA LEU A 17 18.32 3.76 -2.20
C LEU A 17 19.57 3.88 -1.33
N ASN A 18 20.20 2.78 -0.96
CA ASN A 18 21.44 2.77 -0.17
C ASN A 18 22.60 3.44 -0.93
N ASP A 19 22.68 3.21 -2.24
CA ASP A 19 23.74 3.76 -3.09
C ASP A 19 23.50 5.23 -3.47
N THR A 20 22.24 5.65 -3.57
CA THR A 20 21.87 6.98 -4.08
C THR A 20 21.69 8.03 -2.98
N ILE A 21 21.17 7.63 -1.81
CA ILE A 21 20.81 8.59 -0.77
C ILE A 21 22.00 8.80 0.18
N GLU A 22 22.48 10.03 0.30
CA GLU A 22 23.56 10.38 1.24
C GLU A 22 23.06 10.97 2.57
N ASP A 23 21.83 11.47 2.59
CA ASP A 23 21.23 12.11 3.76
C ASP A 23 21.15 11.15 4.96
N LYS A 24 21.68 11.58 6.11
CA LYS A 24 21.80 10.73 7.31
C LYS A 24 20.45 10.36 7.92
N GLU A 25 19.47 11.27 7.91
CA GLU A 25 18.14 11.01 8.45
C GLU A 25 17.44 9.95 7.59
N ILE A 26 17.49 10.11 6.27
CA ILE A 26 16.88 9.17 5.33
C ILE A 26 17.60 7.81 5.35
N LYS A 27 18.93 7.78 5.49
CA LYS A 27 19.68 6.53 5.69
C LYS A 27 19.23 5.76 6.92
N ASN A 28 18.95 6.43 8.04
CA ASN A 28 18.43 5.78 9.24
C ASN A 28 17.04 5.16 9.00
N LEU A 29 16.17 5.86 8.26
CA LEU A 29 14.85 5.32 7.88
C LEU A 29 14.99 4.10 6.96
N ILE A 30 15.89 4.15 5.97
CA ILE A 30 16.19 3.02 5.09
C ILE A 30 16.69 1.82 5.90
N ALA A 31 17.61 2.04 6.85
CA ALA A 31 18.11 0.98 7.72
C ALA A 31 16.99 0.30 8.52
N PHE A 32 16.06 1.08 9.08
CA PHE A 32 14.90 0.54 9.81
C PHE A 32 13.97 -0.30 8.90
N VAL A 33 13.72 0.19 7.67
CA VAL A 33 12.94 -0.56 6.67
C VAL A 33 13.65 -1.87 6.30
N ASN A 34 14.97 -1.85 6.16
CA ASN A 34 15.76 -3.03 5.84
C ASN A 34 15.68 -4.08 6.95
N MET A 35 15.83 -3.66 8.21
CA MET A 35 15.67 -4.55 9.37
C MET A 35 14.29 -5.19 9.40
N SER A 36 13.23 -4.39 9.18
CA SER A 36 11.85 -4.89 9.15
C SER A 36 11.63 -5.88 8.00
N LEU A 37 12.23 -5.63 6.83
CA LEU A 37 12.13 -6.54 5.69
C LEU A 37 12.88 -7.86 5.92
N ASP A 38 14.07 -7.82 6.52
CA ASP A 38 14.84 -9.02 6.81
C ASP A 38 14.07 -9.94 7.78
N GLU A 39 13.47 -9.36 8.82
CA GLU A 39 12.61 -10.09 9.74
C GLU A 39 11.35 -10.63 9.03
N PHE A 40 10.70 -9.81 8.19
CA PHE A 40 9.56 -10.25 7.39
C PHE A 40 9.91 -11.46 6.51
N ILE A 41 11.05 -11.42 5.82
CA ILE A 41 11.52 -12.53 4.99
C ILE A 41 11.76 -13.76 5.86
N SER A 42 12.41 -13.61 7.02
CA SER A 42 12.66 -14.70 7.96
C SER A 42 11.36 -15.37 8.41
N ILE A 43 10.36 -14.60 8.86
CA ILE A 43 9.07 -15.13 9.30
C ILE A 43 8.28 -15.74 8.14
N SER A 44 8.33 -15.16 6.94
CA SER A 44 7.55 -15.64 5.77
C SER A 44 7.95 -17.03 5.28
N ASN A 45 9.15 -17.51 5.64
CA ASN A 45 9.64 -18.85 5.32
C ASN A 45 9.26 -19.89 6.39
N LYS A 46 8.70 -19.48 7.53
CA LYS A 46 8.23 -20.38 8.59
C LYS A 46 6.81 -20.89 8.28
N PRO A 47 6.40 -22.04 8.85
CA PRO A 47 5.02 -22.49 8.75
C PRO A 47 4.03 -21.45 9.28
N TYR A 48 2.83 -21.43 8.70
CA TYR A 48 1.77 -20.56 9.17
C TYR A 48 1.38 -20.88 10.62
N SER A 49 1.34 -19.86 11.45
CA SER A 49 0.71 -19.83 12.77
C SER A 49 0.03 -18.47 12.93
N ALA A 50 -0.94 -18.36 13.85
CA ALA A 50 -1.59 -17.07 14.12
C ALA A 50 -0.58 -16.00 14.56
N GLU A 51 0.43 -16.39 15.35
CA GLU A 51 1.54 -15.55 15.79
C GLU A 51 2.40 -15.09 14.61
N ASN A 52 2.88 -16.00 13.76
CA ASN A 52 3.67 -15.65 12.57
C ASN A 52 2.86 -14.77 11.61
N GLY A 53 1.56 -15.03 11.47
CA GLY A 53 0.65 -14.21 10.67
C GLY A 53 0.53 -12.78 11.19
N ALA A 54 0.37 -12.60 12.51
CA ALA A 54 0.34 -11.29 13.14
C ALA A 54 1.66 -10.53 12.93
N LEU A 55 2.80 -11.18 13.15
CA LEU A 55 4.12 -10.59 12.90
C LEU A 55 4.29 -10.13 11.45
N ILE A 56 3.83 -10.92 10.47
CA ILE A 56 3.87 -10.54 9.05
C ILE A 56 3.04 -9.28 8.78
N VAL A 57 1.87 -9.14 9.41
CA VAL A 57 1.02 -7.96 9.27
C VAL A 57 1.69 -6.72 9.85
N ASP A 58 2.29 -6.84 11.04
CA ASP A 58 2.98 -5.75 11.72
C ASP A 58 4.24 -5.31 10.96
N LEU A 59 5.10 -6.26 10.59
CA LEU A 59 6.32 -5.97 9.83
C LEU A 59 6.01 -5.33 8.47
N SER A 60 4.98 -5.80 7.78
CA SER A 60 4.55 -5.18 6.52
C SER A 60 3.96 -3.77 6.71
N GLU A 61 3.40 -3.46 7.88
CA GLU A 61 3.00 -2.09 8.24
C GLU A 61 4.22 -1.20 8.47
N SER A 62 5.20 -1.67 9.24
CA SER A 62 6.45 -0.94 9.48
C SER A 62 7.21 -0.64 8.19
N ILE A 63 7.26 -1.60 7.26
CA ILE A 63 7.86 -1.41 5.93
C ILE A 63 7.08 -0.34 5.14
N LEU A 64 5.75 -0.42 5.11
CA LEU A 64 4.90 0.51 4.36
C LEU A 64 5.06 1.95 4.87
N GLU A 65 4.97 2.15 6.19
CA GLU A 65 5.12 3.47 6.79
C GLU A 65 6.56 4.00 6.67
N GLY A 66 7.56 3.13 6.83
CA GLY A 66 8.96 3.51 6.63
C GLY A 66 9.21 4.06 5.22
N TYR A 67 8.66 3.41 4.19
CA TYR A 67 8.72 3.94 2.82
C TYR A 67 7.95 5.25 2.64
N ASN A 68 6.78 5.38 3.28
CA ASN A 68 6.02 6.63 3.27
C ASN A 68 6.84 7.79 3.86
N TYR A 69 7.53 7.57 4.99
CA TYR A 69 8.45 8.57 5.57
C TYR A 69 9.62 8.90 4.65
N ILE A 70 10.26 7.90 4.04
CA ILE A 70 11.35 8.12 3.07
C ILE A 70 10.87 8.98 1.90
N VAL A 71 9.72 8.64 1.30
CA VAL A 71 9.16 9.41 0.18
C VAL A 71 8.87 10.85 0.61
N ASN A 72 8.22 11.06 1.76
CA ASN A 72 7.93 12.39 2.28
C ASN A 72 9.18 13.22 2.55
N ALA A 73 10.24 12.60 3.08
CA ALA A 73 11.52 13.27 3.29
C ALA A 73 12.18 13.67 1.96
N LEU A 74 12.14 12.79 0.95
CA LEU A 74 12.70 13.05 -0.39
C LEU A 74 11.95 14.11 -1.19
N THR A 75 10.64 14.27 -0.95
CA THR A 75 9.79 15.24 -1.64
C THR A 75 9.60 16.55 -0.88
N LYS A 76 10.06 16.63 0.37
CA LYS A 76 9.93 17.83 1.22
C LYS A 76 10.52 19.06 0.51
N GLY A 77 9.70 20.10 0.36
CA GLY A 77 10.09 21.36 -0.28
C GLY A 77 10.23 21.31 -1.80
N LYS A 78 9.91 20.18 -2.45
CA LYS A 78 9.88 20.06 -3.91
C LYS A 78 8.46 20.29 -4.43
N ALA A 79 8.34 20.97 -5.56
CA ALA A 79 7.07 21.06 -6.28
C ALA A 79 6.76 19.69 -6.89
N THR A 80 5.91 18.91 -6.22
CA THR A 80 5.42 17.63 -6.73
C THR A 80 4.13 17.83 -7.52
N ASN A 81 3.92 16.97 -8.52
CA ASN A 81 2.63 16.92 -9.18
C ASN A 81 1.61 16.33 -8.19
N LYS A 82 0.66 17.16 -7.74
CA LYS A 82 -0.38 16.80 -6.77
C LYS A 82 -1.08 15.48 -7.09
N ILE A 83 -1.25 15.14 -8.37
CA ILE A 83 -1.92 13.91 -8.78
C ILE A 83 -1.01 12.69 -8.62
N ILE A 84 0.30 12.83 -8.82
CA ILE A 84 1.28 11.77 -8.55
C ILE A 84 1.29 11.44 -7.05
N ASP A 85 1.33 12.44 -6.18
CA ASP A 85 1.31 12.24 -4.72
C ASP A 85 0.02 11.55 -4.27
N ILE A 86 -1.12 12.05 -4.78
CA ILE A 86 -2.41 11.45 -4.47
C ILE A 86 -2.47 10.01 -4.99
N ALA A 87 -2.00 9.74 -6.20
CA ALA A 87 -1.97 8.39 -6.75
C ALA A 87 -1.03 7.46 -5.97
N GLY A 88 0.10 7.96 -5.48
CA GLY A 88 0.97 7.27 -4.52
C GLY A 88 0.22 6.90 -3.25
N LYS A 89 -0.46 7.88 -2.65
CA LYS A 89 -1.25 7.69 -1.44
C LYS A 89 -2.38 6.66 -1.63
N GLN A 90 -3.06 6.69 -2.76
CA GLN A 90 -4.13 5.72 -3.06
C GLN A 90 -3.62 4.29 -3.22
N ARG A 91 -2.42 4.10 -3.80
CA ARG A 91 -1.76 2.79 -3.88
C ARG A 91 -1.46 2.24 -2.48
N MET A 92 -0.83 3.06 -1.64
CA MET A 92 -0.52 2.70 -0.26
C MET A 92 -1.79 2.30 0.51
N LEU A 93 -2.82 3.15 0.45
CA LEU A 93 -4.08 2.90 1.15
C LEU A 93 -4.76 1.62 0.64
N SER A 94 -4.81 1.37 -0.67
CA SER A 94 -5.37 0.12 -1.23
C SER A 94 -4.69 -1.13 -0.69
N GLN A 95 -3.35 -1.14 -0.69
CA GLN A 95 -2.57 -2.26 -0.17
C GLN A 95 -2.78 -2.43 1.34
N ARG A 96 -2.81 -1.33 2.09
CA ARG A 96 -3.04 -1.33 3.55
C ARG A 96 -4.42 -1.90 3.90
N ILE A 97 -5.46 -1.50 3.17
CA ILE A 97 -6.82 -2.02 3.33
C ILE A 97 -6.88 -3.52 3.01
N GLY A 98 -6.33 -3.93 1.86
CA GLY A 98 -6.31 -5.33 1.46
C GLY A 98 -5.60 -6.23 2.49
N LYS A 99 -4.44 -5.78 2.99
CA LYS A 99 -3.69 -6.45 4.06
C LYS A 99 -4.55 -6.67 5.30
N TYR A 100 -5.11 -5.60 5.87
CA TYR A 100 -5.87 -5.71 7.11
C TYR A 100 -7.17 -6.51 6.95
N TYR A 101 -7.80 -6.44 5.77
CA TYR A 101 -8.95 -7.29 5.46
C TYR A 101 -8.56 -8.77 5.50
N ILE A 102 -7.48 -9.16 4.81
CA ILE A 102 -7.00 -10.54 4.78
C ILE A 102 -6.59 -11.00 6.19
N ALA A 103 -5.88 -10.17 6.93
CA ALA A 103 -5.47 -10.45 8.31
C ALA A 103 -6.68 -10.76 9.20
N TYR A 104 -7.71 -9.91 9.12
CA TYR A 104 -8.95 -10.10 9.88
C TYR A 104 -9.65 -11.42 9.51
N GLN A 105 -9.76 -11.74 8.21
CA GLN A 105 -10.35 -13.00 7.75
C GLN A 105 -9.52 -14.23 8.16
N ALA A 106 -8.21 -14.07 8.33
CA ALA A 106 -7.31 -15.12 8.83
C ALA A 106 -7.37 -15.32 10.35
N GLY A 107 -8.18 -14.52 11.07
CA GLY A 107 -8.33 -14.61 12.52
C GLY A 107 -7.40 -13.69 13.32
N ILE A 108 -6.61 -12.85 12.64
CA ILE A 108 -5.78 -11.82 13.27
C ILE A 108 -6.70 -10.61 13.54
N LYS A 109 -7.34 -10.61 14.70
CA LYS A 109 -8.41 -9.66 15.08
C LYS A 109 -8.00 -8.70 16.18
N ASP A 110 -6.74 -8.29 16.22
CA ASP A 110 -6.33 -7.26 17.15
C ASP A 110 -7.12 -5.95 16.88
N LYS A 111 -7.35 -5.19 17.95
CA LYS A 111 -8.16 -3.96 17.87
C LYS A 111 -7.56 -2.93 16.91
N ASN A 112 -6.23 -2.93 16.76
CA ASN A 112 -5.52 -1.99 15.91
C ASN A 112 -5.80 -2.29 14.42
N THR A 113 -5.77 -3.55 13.99
CA THR A 113 -6.07 -3.98 12.61
C THR A 113 -7.41 -3.45 12.09
N ILE A 114 -8.49 -3.56 12.88
CA ILE A 114 -9.81 -3.07 12.46
C ILE A 114 -9.84 -1.55 12.38
N VAL A 115 -9.24 -0.86 13.35
CA VAL A 115 -9.19 0.61 13.40
C VAL A 115 -8.39 1.14 12.21
N GLN A 116 -7.17 0.65 12.00
CA GLN A 116 -6.30 1.07 10.89
C GLN A 116 -6.94 0.80 9.54
N MET A 117 -7.64 -0.32 9.38
CA MET A 117 -8.39 -0.59 8.15
C MET A 117 -9.52 0.43 7.94
N LYS A 118 -10.36 0.69 8.95
CA LYS A 118 -11.47 1.65 8.83
C LYS A 118 -10.98 3.06 8.52
N GLU A 119 -9.90 3.48 9.17
CA GLU A 119 -9.23 4.75 8.90
C GLU A 119 -8.70 4.80 7.46
N SER A 120 -8.02 3.76 7.01
CA SER A 120 -7.50 3.65 5.64
C SER A 120 -8.62 3.69 4.60
N VAL A 121 -9.75 3.01 4.85
CA VAL A 121 -10.94 3.04 3.98
C VAL A 121 -11.52 4.46 3.89
N LYS A 122 -11.68 5.13 5.03
CA LYS A 122 -12.21 6.51 5.08
C LYS A 122 -11.29 7.49 4.36
N GLU A 123 -9.98 7.34 4.56
CA GLU A 123 -8.99 8.19 3.91
C GLU A 123 -8.94 7.95 2.39
N PHE A 124 -8.96 6.68 1.96
CA PHE A 124 -8.99 6.31 0.54
C PHE A 124 -10.18 6.98 -0.16
N ASP A 125 -11.39 6.87 0.43
CA ASP A 125 -12.62 7.44 -0.11
C ASP A 125 -12.57 8.98 -0.18
N THR A 126 -12.07 9.61 0.89
CA THR A 126 -11.89 11.06 0.96
C THR A 126 -10.91 11.57 -0.09
N VAL A 127 -9.84 10.84 -0.35
CA VAL A 127 -8.84 11.22 -1.34
C VAL A 127 -9.33 10.95 -2.76
N LEU A 128 -10.11 9.88 -2.98
CA LEU A 128 -10.59 9.49 -4.31
C LEU A 128 -11.65 10.44 -4.82
N SER A 129 -12.56 10.89 -3.95
CA SER A 129 -13.58 11.90 -4.28
C SER A 129 -12.99 13.25 -4.69
N LYS A 130 -11.75 13.55 -4.28
CA LYS A 130 -11.02 14.78 -4.65
C LYS A 130 -10.25 14.67 -5.96
N LEU A 131 -10.09 13.46 -6.51
CA LEU A 131 -9.37 13.24 -7.77
C LEU A 131 -10.25 13.57 -8.98
N LYS A 132 -9.86 14.61 -9.71
CA LYS A 132 -10.42 14.96 -11.02
C LYS A 132 -9.29 15.35 -11.96
N SER A 133 -9.39 14.96 -13.22
CA SER A 133 -8.42 15.33 -14.26
C SER A 133 -9.11 15.94 -15.46
N ASN A 134 -8.51 16.99 -16.02
CA ASN A 134 -8.94 17.58 -17.29
C ASN A 134 -8.51 16.73 -18.50
N ASN A 135 -7.62 15.75 -18.30
CA ASN A 135 -7.23 14.79 -19.33
C ASN A 135 -8.27 13.65 -19.36
N SER A 136 -8.95 13.50 -20.49
CA SER A 136 -10.04 12.53 -20.66
C SER A 136 -9.60 11.07 -20.50
N LYS A 137 -8.35 10.73 -20.83
CA LYS A 137 -7.81 9.37 -20.63
C LYS A 137 -7.61 9.07 -19.15
N ILE A 138 -7.05 10.03 -18.41
CA ILE A 138 -6.82 9.92 -16.97
C ILE A 138 -8.15 9.89 -16.21
N GLN A 139 -9.09 10.74 -16.60
CA GLN A 139 -10.44 10.77 -16.02
C GLN A 139 -11.15 9.42 -16.16
N LYS A 140 -11.02 8.74 -17.32
CA LYS A 140 -11.57 7.39 -17.53
C LYS A 140 -10.94 6.33 -16.61
N GLU A 141 -9.65 6.41 -16.32
CA GLU A 141 -9.02 5.49 -15.37
C GLU A 141 -9.50 5.74 -13.93
N LEU A 142 -9.61 7.01 -13.52
CA LEU A 142 -10.14 7.39 -12.21
C LEU A 142 -11.60 6.95 -12.01
N GLU A 143 -12.42 7.01 -13.05
CA GLU A 143 -13.80 6.50 -13.01
C GLU A 143 -13.85 4.98 -12.85
N GLN A 144 -12.93 4.24 -13.48
CA GLN A 144 -12.83 2.79 -13.28
C GLN A 144 -12.40 2.46 -11.85
N VAL A 145 -11.41 3.18 -11.31
CA VAL A 145 -11.00 3.04 -9.91
C VAL A 145 -12.18 3.29 -8.97
N ASN A 146 -12.98 4.34 -9.20
CA ASN A 146 -14.20 4.61 -8.42
C ASN A 146 -15.21 3.46 -8.48
N LYS A 147 -15.46 2.91 -9.66
CA LYS A 147 -16.39 1.77 -9.82
C LYS A 147 -15.90 0.55 -9.04
N MET A 148 -14.62 0.22 -9.15
CA MET A 148 -13.99 -0.90 -8.44
C MET A 148 -14.03 -0.68 -6.92
N TRP A 149 -13.70 0.52 -6.47
CA TRP A 149 -13.75 0.91 -5.06
C TRP A 149 -15.16 0.73 -4.48
N ASN A 150 -16.20 1.20 -5.17
CA ASN A 150 -17.58 1.07 -4.72
C ASN A 150 -18.05 -0.39 -4.57
N ILE A 151 -17.45 -1.32 -5.33
CA ILE A 151 -17.72 -2.76 -5.20
C ILE A 151 -17.10 -3.27 -3.90
N VAL A 152 -15.81 -3.01 -3.67
CA VAL A 152 -15.11 -3.52 -2.48
C VAL A 152 -15.50 -2.82 -1.19
N TYR A 153 -15.91 -1.55 -1.25
CA TYR A 153 -16.27 -0.74 -0.09
C TYR A 153 -17.33 -1.42 0.80
N LYS A 154 -18.28 -2.13 0.17
CA LYS A 154 -19.35 -2.86 0.86
C LYS A 154 -18.84 -3.99 1.75
N PHE A 155 -17.71 -4.60 1.39
CA PHE A 155 -17.10 -5.67 2.19
C PHE A 155 -16.45 -5.12 3.47
N TYR A 156 -16.01 -3.86 3.46
CA TYR A 156 -15.41 -3.23 4.64
C TYR A 156 -16.46 -2.78 5.67
N LEU A 157 -17.67 -2.42 5.22
CA LEU A 157 -18.78 -2.02 6.12
C LEU A 157 -19.22 -3.15 7.06
N ASN A 158 -19.10 -4.41 6.65
CA ASN A 158 -19.54 -5.58 7.41
C ASN A 158 -18.44 -6.64 7.49
N ILE A 159 -17.21 -6.24 7.80
CA ILE A 159 -16.06 -7.15 7.79
C ILE A 159 -16.25 -8.40 8.68
N GLU A 160 -17.03 -8.28 9.75
CA GLU A 160 -17.32 -9.37 10.70
C GLU A 160 -18.17 -10.50 10.12
N LYS A 161 -18.97 -10.24 9.08
CA LYS A 161 -19.84 -11.24 8.45
C LYS A 161 -19.06 -12.29 7.63
N GLY A 162 -17.73 -12.15 7.55
CA GLY A 162 -16.90 -12.94 6.65
C GLY A 162 -17.10 -12.53 5.20
N GLY A 163 -16.13 -12.81 4.34
CA GLY A 163 -16.26 -12.47 2.93
C GLY A 163 -15.01 -12.72 2.10
N LEU A 164 -15.24 -12.83 0.80
CA LEU A 164 -14.36 -13.21 -0.30
C LEU A 164 -12.99 -12.49 -0.27
N PRO A 165 -11.98 -13.01 0.47
CA PRO A 165 -10.72 -12.28 0.68
C PRO A 165 -9.89 -12.20 -0.60
N ILE A 166 -10.04 -13.20 -1.46
CA ILE A 166 -9.42 -13.21 -2.79
C ILE A 166 -9.96 -12.07 -3.65
N ILE A 167 -11.28 -11.78 -3.59
CA ILE A 167 -11.87 -10.70 -4.38
C ILE A 167 -11.39 -9.34 -3.87
N VAL A 168 -11.38 -9.15 -2.54
CA VAL A 168 -10.85 -7.92 -1.94
C VAL A 168 -9.38 -7.73 -2.31
N PHE A 169 -8.58 -8.78 -2.21
CA PHE A 169 -7.17 -8.76 -2.60
C PHE A 169 -7.00 -8.40 -4.09
N SER A 170 -7.65 -9.13 -5.00
CA SER A 170 -7.51 -8.90 -6.44
C SER A 170 -7.96 -7.50 -6.84
N THR A 171 -9.06 -6.99 -6.27
CA THR A 171 -9.56 -5.67 -6.61
C THR A 171 -8.69 -4.55 -6.04
N THR A 172 -8.12 -4.71 -4.83
CA THR A 172 -7.16 -3.74 -4.28
C THR A 172 -5.83 -3.74 -5.04
N ASP A 173 -5.40 -4.89 -5.55
CA ASP A 173 -4.23 -5.01 -6.44
C ASP A 173 -4.48 -4.37 -7.82
N ASP A 174 -5.67 -4.58 -8.39
CA ASP A 174 -6.07 -3.94 -9.65
C ASP A 174 -6.18 -2.41 -9.50
N ILE A 175 -6.75 -1.91 -8.39
CA ILE A 175 -6.77 -0.47 -8.08
C ILE A 175 -5.33 0.06 -8.02
N THR A 176 -4.43 -0.66 -7.34
CA THR A 176 -3.01 -0.27 -7.26
C THR A 176 -2.38 -0.18 -8.65
N SER A 177 -2.62 -1.17 -9.51
CA SER A 177 -2.13 -1.20 -10.88
C SER A 177 -2.68 -0.06 -11.74
N LYS A 178 -3.97 0.28 -11.58
CA LYS A 178 -4.56 1.44 -12.25
C LYS A 178 -3.98 2.76 -11.78
N MET A 179 -3.76 2.91 -10.48
CA MET A 179 -3.11 4.12 -9.95
C MET A 179 -1.64 4.23 -10.41
N ASN A 180 -0.92 3.11 -10.58
CA ASN A 180 0.40 3.12 -11.25
C ASN A 180 0.30 3.65 -12.68
N ARG A 181 -0.72 3.20 -13.44
CA ARG A 181 -0.95 3.68 -14.81
C ARG A 181 -1.29 5.18 -14.85
N VAL A 182 -2.09 5.67 -13.91
CA VAL A 182 -2.38 7.11 -13.77
C VAL A 182 -1.10 7.91 -13.57
N VAL A 183 -0.19 7.46 -12.69
CA VAL A 183 1.12 8.10 -12.49
C VAL A 183 1.93 8.10 -13.79
N ALA A 184 2.03 6.96 -14.48
CA ALA A 184 2.79 6.86 -15.72
C ALA A 184 2.27 7.84 -16.80
N MET A 185 0.95 7.93 -16.98
CA MET A 185 0.33 8.88 -17.91
C MET A 185 0.64 10.34 -17.57
N TYR A 186 0.95 10.66 -16.31
CA TYR A 186 1.35 12.01 -15.90
C TYR A 186 2.83 12.30 -16.10
N VAL A 187 3.69 11.28 -16.10
CA VAL A 187 5.14 11.43 -16.28
C VAL A 187 5.51 11.44 -17.77
N GLU A 188 4.69 10.81 -18.62
CA GLU A 188 4.84 10.80 -20.09
C GLU A 188 4.34 12.08 -20.78
N HIS A 189 3.87 13.08 -20.03
CA HIS A 189 3.39 14.38 -20.51
C HIS A 189 4.20 15.53 -19.90
#